data_AF-A0A1R1XIZ8-F1
#
_entry.id   AF-A0A1R1XIZ8-F1
#
_cell.length_a   1.000
_cell.length_b   1.000
_cell.length_c   1.000
_cell.angle_alpha   90.00
_cell.angle_beta   90.00
_cell.angle_gamma   90.00
#
_symmetry.space_group_name_H-M   'P 1'
#
loop_
_entity.id
_entity.type
_entity.pdbx_description
1 polymer ?
#
loop_
_entity_poly.entity_id
_entity_poly.type
_entity_poly.pdbx_seq_one_letter_code
_entity_poly.pdbx_strand_id
1 'polypeptide(L)'
;MPTTPKSVNPSRPTLLKKPTVFVVYYSTYGHLRAVADKVVEGLKSTNLVNVELRQFPETLPQEVLEKMHAPPKDASVPEFTLDELETGDAFMFGFPTRFGTAPTQVKSFIDSTGGLWAKKALVGKMAGIFSGTGSQSGG
;
A
#
# COMPACT_ATOMS: atom_id res chain seq x y z
N MET A 1 -11.82 -27.53 42.39
CA MET A 1 -11.33 -26.13 42.32
C MET A 1 -11.37 -25.70 40.86
N PRO A 2 -12.21 -24.73 40.47
CA PRO A 2 -12.17 -24.19 39.11
C PRO A 2 -11.08 -23.11 39.03
N THR A 3 -10.09 -23.33 38.17
CA THR A 3 -9.04 -22.34 37.86
C THR A 3 -9.61 -21.27 36.94
N THR A 4 -9.73 -20.05 37.44
CA THR A 4 -10.07 -18.86 36.67
C THR A 4 -9.06 -18.64 35.54
N PRO A 5 -9.46 -18.38 34.28
CA PRO A 5 -8.52 -18.02 33.24
C PRO A 5 -7.95 -16.63 33.54
N LYS A 6 -6.62 -16.54 33.64
CA LYS A 6 -5.91 -15.26 33.77
C LYS A 6 -6.19 -14.43 32.51
N SER A 7 -6.86 -13.30 32.70
CA SER A 7 -6.98 -12.23 31.70
C SER A 7 -5.57 -11.77 31.32
N VAL A 8 -5.11 -12.16 30.14
CA VAL A 8 -3.93 -11.57 29.51
C VAL A 8 -4.43 -10.36 28.74
N ASN A 9 -4.41 -9.20 29.38
CA ASN A 9 -4.53 -7.93 28.67
C ASN A 9 -3.16 -7.26 28.71
N PRO A 10 -2.30 -7.43 27.68
CA PRO A 10 -1.12 -6.60 27.58
C PRO A 10 -1.64 -5.22 27.19
N SER A 11 -1.61 -4.29 28.16
CA SER A 11 -1.95 -2.89 27.94
C SER A 11 -1.17 -2.39 26.72
N ARG A 12 -1.86 -2.32 25.57
CA ARG A 12 -1.31 -1.76 24.34
C ARG A 12 -0.87 -0.34 24.70
N PRO A 13 0.40 0.04 24.48
CA PRO A 13 0.84 1.39 24.78
C PRO A 13 -0.10 2.36 24.05
N THR A 14 -0.67 3.30 24.80
CA THR A 14 -1.49 4.38 24.25
C THR A 14 -0.59 5.14 23.29
N LEU A 15 -0.80 4.95 21.99
CA LEU A 15 -0.13 5.71 20.96
C LEU A 15 -0.52 7.17 21.16
N LEU A 16 0.43 7.99 21.61
CA LEU A 16 0.28 9.44 21.83
C LEU A 16 -0.18 10.18 20.56
N LYS A 17 -0.02 9.54 19.39
CA LYS A 17 -0.47 10.01 18.08
C LYS A 17 -1.11 8.85 17.31
N LYS A 18 -2.24 9.11 16.66
CA LYS A 18 -2.91 8.17 15.77
C LYS A 18 -1.95 7.77 14.61
N PRO A 19 -1.64 6.48 14.39
CA PRO A 19 -0.72 6.06 13.34
C PRO A 19 -1.21 6.45 11.95
N THR A 20 -0.31 6.78 11.05
CA THR A 20 -0.62 7.05 9.65
C THR A 20 -0.37 5.82 8.79
N VAL A 21 -1.44 5.32 8.18
CA VAL A 21 -1.41 4.21 7.21
C VAL A 21 -1.48 4.79 5.80
N PHE A 22 -0.48 4.47 4.98
CA PHE A 22 -0.52 4.78 3.56
C PHE A 22 -1.13 3.61 2.80
N VAL A 23 -2.23 3.87 2.08
CA VAL A 23 -2.74 2.98 1.05
C VAL A 23 -2.13 3.43 -0.27
N VAL A 24 -1.24 2.64 -0.83
CA VAL A 24 -0.50 2.98 -2.05
C VAL A 24 -0.84 1.97 -3.12
N TYR A 25 -1.35 2.44 -4.27
CA TYR A 25 -1.73 1.54 -5.35
C TYR A 25 -1.05 1.85 -6.68
N TYR A 26 -0.85 0.82 -7.50
CA TYR A 26 -0.64 0.94 -8.94
C TYR A 26 -1.84 0.32 -9.64
N SER A 27 -2.39 0.99 -10.65
CA SER A 27 -3.55 0.49 -11.38
C SER A 27 -3.57 1.03 -12.80
N THR A 28 -3.33 0.17 -13.78
CA THR A 28 -3.41 0.53 -15.20
C THR A 28 -4.85 0.75 -15.66
N TYR A 29 -5.79 -0.08 -15.19
CA TYR A 29 -7.18 -0.13 -15.69
C TYR A 29 -8.24 0.12 -14.60
N GLY A 30 -7.86 0.73 -13.48
CA GLY A 30 -8.81 1.10 -12.42
C GLY A 30 -9.19 0.00 -11.40
N HIS A 31 -9.02 -1.29 -11.70
CA HIS A 31 -9.40 -2.38 -10.79
C HIS A 31 -8.78 -2.26 -9.38
N LEU A 32 -7.46 -2.05 -9.30
CA LEU A 32 -6.78 -1.95 -8.01
C LEU A 32 -7.04 -0.61 -7.32
N ARG A 33 -7.42 0.43 -8.07
CA ARG A 33 -7.93 1.66 -7.48
C ARG A 33 -9.25 1.41 -6.75
N ALA A 34 -10.19 0.71 -7.38
CA ALA A 34 -11.47 0.39 -6.74
C ALA A 34 -11.28 -0.44 -5.44
N VAL A 35 -10.33 -1.38 -5.43
CA VAL A 35 -9.98 -2.12 -4.20
C VAL A 35 -9.32 -1.20 -3.18
N ALA A 36 -8.40 -0.32 -3.59
CA ALA A 36 -7.77 0.66 -2.70
C ALA A 36 -8.80 1.57 -2.02
N ASP A 37 -9.82 2.03 -2.74
CA ASP A 37 -10.91 2.84 -2.17
C ASP A 37 -11.65 2.08 -1.07
N LYS A 38 -11.88 0.77 -1.25
CA LYS A 38 -12.48 -0.08 -0.21
C LYS A 38 -11.57 -0.35 0.98
N VAL A 39 -10.26 -0.47 0.76
CA VAL A 39 -9.28 -0.54 1.85
C VAL A 39 -9.29 0.77 2.65
N VAL A 40 -9.32 1.93 1.97
CA VAL A 40 -9.42 3.25 2.62
C VAL A 40 -10.70 3.38 3.43
N GLU A 41 -11.85 3.00 2.86
CA GLU A 41 -13.15 2.99 3.56
C GLU A 41 -13.09 2.13 4.82
N GLY A 42 -12.55 0.91 4.71
CA GLY A 42 -12.38 -0.01 5.84
C GLY A 42 -11.49 0.57 6.94
N LEU A 43 -10.31 1.09 6.59
CA LEU A 43 -9.38 1.68 7.56
C LEU A 43 -9.99 2.91 8.26
N LYS A 44 -10.64 3.81 7.50
CA LYS A 44 -11.29 5.00 8.05
C LYS A 44 -12.43 4.62 9.02
N SER A 45 -13.20 3.58 8.72
CA SER A 45 -14.32 3.12 9.57
C SER A 45 -13.89 2.72 10.99
N THR A 46 -12.64 2.28 11.18
CA THR A 46 -12.13 1.88 12.50
C THR A 46 -11.91 3.06 13.43
N ASN A 47 -11.71 4.26 12.88
CA ASN A 47 -11.22 5.44 13.59
C ASN A 47 -9.92 5.19 14.40
N LEU A 48 -9.13 4.17 14.08
CA LEU A 48 -7.88 3.84 14.79
C LEU A 48 -6.63 4.42 14.12
N VAL A 49 -6.70 4.73 12.82
CA VAL A 49 -5.56 5.24 12.02
C VAL A 49 -5.93 6.47 11.18
N ASN A 50 -4.93 7.31 10.88
CA ASN A 50 -5.01 8.27 9.78
C ASN A 50 -4.74 7.51 8.48
N VAL A 51 -5.41 7.91 7.40
CA VAL A 51 -5.34 7.17 6.13
C VAL A 51 -5.00 8.12 5.00
N GLU A 52 -3.89 7.86 4.33
CA GLU A 52 -3.41 8.60 3.17
C GLU A 52 -3.47 7.70 1.93
N LEU A 53 -4.15 8.15 0.87
CA LEU A 53 -4.17 7.46 -0.41
C LEU A 53 -3.09 8.03 -1.33
N ARG A 54 -2.29 7.16 -1.92
CA ARG A 54 -1.24 7.50 -2.88
C ARG A 54 -1.24 6.54 -4.05
N GLN A 55 -0.62 6.96 -5.15
CA GLN A 55 -0.37 6.11 -6.30
C GLN A 55 1.13 5.92 -6.55
N PHE A 56 1.55 4.74 -6.98
CA PHE A 56 2.93 4.56 -7.44
C PHE A 56 3.19 5.41 -8.70
N PRO A 57 4.44 5.88 -8.90
CA PRO A 57 4.85 6.54 -10.13
C PRO A 57 4.62 5.66 -11.37
N GLU A 58 4.25 6.27 -12.48
CA GLU A 58 4.19 5.55 -13.77
C GLU A 58 5.57 5.50 -14.42
N THR A 59 5.90 4.38 -15.04
CA THR A 59 7.19 4.16 -15.73
C THR A 59 7.04 3.99 -17.23
N LEU A 60 5.82 3.72 -17.71
CA LEU A 60 5.55 3.60 -19.15
C LEU A 60 5.46 4.99 -19.79
N PRO A 61 6.06 5.18 -20.99
CA PRO A 61 5.84 6.39 -21.77
C PRO A 61 4.37 6.58 -22.13
N GLN A 62 3.95 7.84 -22.25
CA GLN A 62 2.57 8.21 -22.57
C GLN A 62 2.06 7.54 -23.86
N GLU A 63 2.88 7.48 -24.91
CA GLU A 63 2.53 6.81 -26.18
C GLU A 63 2.17 5.31 -25.98
N VAL A 64 2.85 4.63 -25.05
CA VAL A 64 2.57 3.22 -24.75
C VAL A 64 1.23 3.08 -24.03
N LEU A 65 0.96 3.97 -23.07
CA LEU A 65 -0.31 3.99 -22.33
C LEU A 65 -1.50 4.24 -23.27
N GLU A 66 -1.32 5.15 -24.24
CA GLU A 66 -2.33 5.44 -25.27
C GLU A 66 -2.61 4.23 -26.16
N LYS A 67 -1.56 3.53 -26.62
CA LYS A 67 -1.71 2.28 -27.39
C LYS A 67 -2.37 1.16 -26.61
N MET A 68 -2.19 1.15 -25.28
CA MET A 68 -2.84 0.19 -24.38
C MET A 68 -4.29 0.56 -24.07
N HIS A 69 -4.78 1.73 -24.54
CA HIS A 69 -6.05 2.32 -24.15
C HIS A 69 -6.20 2.42 -22.63
N ALA A 70 -5.09 2.71 -21.93
CA ALA A 70 -5.11 2.89 -20.49
C ALA A 70 -5.84 4.21 -20.15
N PRO A 71 -6.79 4.20 -19.21
CA PRO A 71 -7.37 5.45 -18.71
C PRO A 71 -6.28 6.34 -18.08
N PRO A 72 -6.45 7.67 -18.12
CA PRO A 72 -5.51 8.58 -17.47
C PRO A 72 -5.46 8.33 -15.95
N LYS A 73 -4.30 8.57 -15.34
CA LYS A 73 -4.17 8.53 -13.88
C LYS A 73 -5.05 9.60 -13.24
N ASP A 74 -5.57 9.29 -12.06
CA ASP A 74 -6.30 10.25 -11.25
C ASP A 74 -5.33 11.29 -10.69
N ALA A 75 -5.38 12.51 -11.23
CA ALA A 75 -4.52 13.61 -10.82
C ALA A 75 -4.83 14.13 -9.40
N SER A 76 -5.98 13.77 -8.81
CA SER A 76 -6.32 14.14 -7.43
C SER A 76 -5.59 13.29 -6.38
N VAL A 77 -5.03 12.14 -6.77
CA VAL A 77 -4.25 11.27 -5.89
C VAL A 77 -2.76 11.51 -6.13
N PRO A 78 -2.01 12.04 -5.14
CA PRO A 78 -0.59 12.31 -5.32
C PRO A 78 0.24 11.03 -5.43
N GLU A 79 1.41 11.15 -6.07
CA GLU A 79 2.35 10.05 -6.16
C GLU A 79 3.03 9.78 -4.81
N PHE A 80 3.29 8.49 -4.54
CA PHE A 80 3.96 8.06 -3.31
C PHE A 80 5.46 8.35 -3.37
N THR A 81 6.02 8.85 -2.28
CA THR A 81 7.42 9.26 -2.21
C THR A 81 8.25 8.44 -1.22
N LEU A 82 9.58 8.51 -1.33
CA LEU A 82 10.50 7.87 -0.39
C LEU A 82 10.39 8.48 1.02
N ASP A 83 10.13 9.78 1.12
CA ASP A 83 9.93 10.46 2.41
C ASP A 83 8.66 9.97 3.10
N GLU A 84 7.58 9.73 2.36
CA GLU A 84 6.36 9.13 2.90
C GLU A 84 6.56 7.66 3.30
N LEU A 85 7.37 6.91 2.57
CA LEU A 85 7.76 5.56 2.96
C LEU A 85 8.59 5.53 4.26
N GLU A 86 9.45 6.54 4.47
CA GLU A 86 10.22 6.66 5.70
C GLU A 86 9.37 7.13 6.89
N THR A 87 8.46 8.08 6.68
CA THR A 87 7.69 8.71 7.75
C THR A 87 6.38 8.00 8.09
N GLY A 88 5.81 7.19 7.18
CA GLY A 88 4.59 6.43 7.41
C GLY A 88 4.76 5.31 8.45
N ASP A 89 3.70 5.00 9.21
CA ASP A 89 3.77 4.00 10.28
C ASP A 89 3.45 2.58 9.76
N ALA A 90 2.57 2.48 8.78
CA ALA A 90 2.22 1.22 8.11
C ALA A 90 1.73 1.45 6.68
N PHE A 91 1.73 0.37 5.89
CA PHE A 91 1.47 0.43 4.46
C PHE A 91 0.52 -0.66 3.99
N MET A 92 -0.36 -0.31 3.06
CA MET A 92 -1.15 -1.25 2.27
C MET A 92 -0.79 -1.04 0.80
N PHE A 93 -0.05 -1.97 0.22
CA PHE A 93 0.39 -1.89 -1.17
C PHE A 93 -0.57 -2.67 -2.09
N GLY A 94 -1.09 -1.99 -3.10
CA GLY A 94 -2.02 -2.55 -4.08
C GLY A 94 -1.46 -2.54 -5.48
N PHE A 95 -1.37 -3.69 -6.15
CA PHE A 95 -0.95 -3.69 -7.55
C PHE A 95 -1.44 -4.91 -8.31
N PRO A 96 -1.72 -4.78 -9.62
CA PRO A 96 -2.06 -5.91 -10.46
C PRO A 96 -0.85 -6.83 -10.58
N THR A 97 -1.11 -8.10 -10.82
CA THR A 97 -0.03 -9.02 -11.12
C THR A 97 0.60 -8.77 -12.50
N ARG A 98 1.86 -9.15 -12.65
CA ARG A 98 2.57 -9.39 -13.91
C ARG A 98 3.33 -10.71 -13.78
N PHE A 99 2.76 -11.80 -14.29
CA PHE A 99 3.33 -13.15 -14.25
C PHE A 99 3.77 -13.60 -12.84
N GLY A 100 2.92 -13.32 -11.85
CA GLY A 100 3.06 -13.75 -10.46
C GLY A 100 3.85 -12.76 -9.62
N THR A 101 4.20 -11.61 -10.20
CA THR A 101 5.10 -10.64 -9.59
C THR A 101 4.52 -9.22 -9.63
N ALA A 102 5.16 -8.33 -8.89
CA ALA A 102 4.87 -6.90 -8.94
C ALA A 102 5.19 -6.33 -10.34
N PRO A 103 4.39 -5.37 -10.84
CA PRO A 103 4.69 -4.70 -12.09
C PRO A 103 5.93 -3.81 -11.94
N THR A 104 6.58 -3.49 -13.06
CA THR A 104 7.80 -2.67 -13.10
C THR A 104 7.65 -1.34 -12.34
N GLN A 105 6.48 -0.71 -12.39
CA GLN A 105 6.18 0.54 -11.69
C GLN A 105 6.41 0.44 -10.17
N VAL A 106 5.95 -0.67 -9.59
CA VAL A 106 6.14 -0.96 -8.16
C VAL A 106 7.58 -1.39 -7.90
N LYS A 107 8.12 -2.29 -8.73
CA LYS A 107 9.48 -2.81 -8.56
C LYS A 107 10.54 -1.70 -8.63
N SER A 108 10.42 -0.78 -9.59
CA SER A 108 11.31 0.37 -9.74
C SER A 108 11.27 1.29 -8.52
N PHE A 109 10.08 1.55 -7.95
CA PHE A 109 9.98 2.30 -6.70
C PHE A 109 10.70 1.58 -5.56
N ILE A 110 10.45 0.29 -5.37
CA ILE A 110 11.11 -0.51 -4.31
C ILE A 110 12.63 -0.55 -4.52
N ASP A 111 13.11 -0.67 -5.76
CA ASP A 111 14.54 -0.67 -6.07
C ASP A 111 15.22 0.66 -5.73
N SER A 112 14.47 1.77 -5.75
CA SER A 112 14.99 3.08 -5.31
C SER A 112 15.19 3.21 -3.78
N THR A 113 14.74 2.23 -2.99
CA THR A 113 14.76 2.30 -1.51
C THR A 113 16.08 1.92 -0.85
N GLY A 114 17.17 1.73 -1.62
CA GLY A 114 18.47 1.31 -1.10
C GLY A 114 19.03 2.18 0.03
N GLY A 115 18.83 3.50 -0.04
CA GLY A 115 19.23 4.43 1.04
C GLY A 115 18.45 4.21 2.34
N LEU A 116 17.14 3.92 2.24
CA LEU A 116 16.29 3.60 3.40
C LEU A 116 16.68 2.25 4.02
N TRP A 117 17.02 1.28 3.16
CA TRP A 117 17.48 -0.04 3.59
C TRP A 117 18.79 0.04 4.37
N ALA A 118 19.78 0.78 3.87
CA ALA A 118 21.09 0.92 4.52
C ALA A 118 21.00 1.46 5.96
N LYS A 119 20.06 2.39 6.22
CA LYS A 119 19.81 2.97 7.55
C LYS A 119 18.75 2.22 8.37
N LYS A 120 18.23 1.09 7.90
CA LYS A 120 17.17 0.29 8.55
C LYS A 120 15.88 1.09 8.82
N ALA A 121 15.58 2.13 8.02
CA ALA A 121 14.45 3.04 8.28
C ALA A 121 13.07 2.36 8.24
N LEU A 122 12.96 1.20 7.57
CA LEU A 122 11.70 0.48 7.40
C LEU A 122 11.50 -0.64 8.44
N VAL A 123 12.49 -0.91 9.29
CA VAL A 123 12.41 -1.97 10.30
C VAL A 123 11.30 -1.66 11.30
N GLY A 124 10.42 -2.64 11.52
CA GLY A 124 9.30 -2.53 12.46
C GLY A 124 8.03 -1.89 11.91
N LYS A 125 8.06 -1.34 10.68
CA LYS A 125 6.86 -0.83 10.01
C LYS A 125 6.04 -2.00 9.45
N MET A 126 4.72 -1.93 9.61
CA MET A 126 3.82 -2.99 9.13
C MET A 126 3.48 -2.78 7.65
N ALA A 127 3.41 -3.85 6.88
CA ALA A 127 2.99 -3.81 5.48
C ALA A 127 2.03 -4.95 5.16
N GLY A 128 0.94 -4.62 4.46
CA GLY A 128 0.04 -5.58 3.82
C GLY A 128 0.05 -5.38 2.31
N ILE A 129 -0.33 -6.42 1.57
CA ILE A 129 -0.41 -6.39 0.11
C ILE A 129 -1.80 -6.89 -0.32
N PHE A 130 -2.38 -6.22 -1.31
CA PHE A 130 -3.52 -6.72 -2.07
C PHE A 130 -3.19 -6.71 -3.56
N SER A 131 -3.74 -7.68 -4.29
CA SER A 131 -3.46 -7.82 -5.71
C SER A 131 -4.70 -8.26 -6.48
N GLY A 132 -4.59 -8.21 -7.80
CA GLY A 132 -5.63 -8.63 -8.74
C GLY A 132 -4.98 -9.31 -9.94
N THR A 133 -5.59 -10.41 -10.38
CA THR A 133 -5.11 -11.27 -11.46
C THR A 133 -6.08 -11.24 -12.63
N GLY A 134 -5.59 -11.58 -13.83
CA GLY A 134 -6.44 -11.69 -15.02
C GLY A 134 -7.31 -12.96 -15.04
N SER A 135 -6.94 -13.97 -14.23
CA SER A 135 -7.70 -15.21 -14.07
C SER A 135 -7.58 -15.75 -12.64
N GLN A 136 -8.44 -16.69 -12.25
CA GLN A 136 -8.56 -17.17 -10.86
C GLN A 136 -7.24 -17.72 -10.27
N SER A 137 -6.38 -18.29 -11.12
CA SER A 137 -5.05 -18.80 -10.75
C SER A 137 -3.95 -18.16 -11.59
N GLY A 138 -4.23 -16.97 -12.12
CA GLY A 138 -3.39 -16.25 -13.08
C GLY A 138 -2.36 -15.40 -12.37
N GLY A 139 -1.43 -16.06 -11.67
CA GLY A 139 -0.19 -15.47 -11.19
C GLY A 139 0.36 -14.56 -12.25
#